data_AF-A0A2V8MW83-F1
#
_entry.id   AF-A0A2V8MW83-F1
#
_cell.length_a   1.000
_cell.length_b   1.000
_cell.length_c   1.000
_cell.angle_alpha   90.00
_cell.angle_beta   90.00
_cell.angle_gamma   90.00
#
_symmetry.space_group_name_H-M   'P 1'
#
loop_
_entity.id
_entity.type
_entity.pdbx_description
1 polymer ?
#
loop_
_entity_poly.entity_id
_entity_poly.type
_entity_poly.pdbx_seq_one_letter_code
_entity_poly.pdbx_strand_id
1 'polypeptide(L)'
;MTLGEKLRYLRQMEGTLRGIGRDMRQQEVARAIKKECRGSISQSYLSQIENGMRRHLTNQTRLMLANFFKVHPGYLVDDPDGFHTELISDLRTKELSLDLWLVNGAETFHSDPELCDALLKVARHEDSRKCFVLLAEILDTPGLADRLLQVLKEQTA
;
A
#
# COMPACT_ATOMS: atom_id res chain seq x y z
N MET A 1 -11.99 -2.38 0.54
CA MET A 1 -12.25 -1.23 -0.36
C MET A 1 -13.43 -1.53 -1.27
N THR A 2 -14.23 -0.52 -1.56
CA THR A 2 -15.30 -0.59 -2.57
C THR A 2 -14.72 -0.53 -3.99
N LEU A 3 -15.47 -1.04 -4.97
CA LEU A 3 -15.20 -0.91 -6.40
C LEU A 3 -14.95 0.57 -6.80
N GLY A 4 -15.76 1.48 -6.25
CA GLY A 4 -15.63 2.90 -6.54
C GLY A 4 -14.30 3.48 -6.06
N GLU A 5 -13.86 3.12 -4.85
CA GLU A 5 -12.56 3.53 -4.32
C GLU A 5 -11.40 2.94 -5.12
N LYS A 6 -11.49 1.65 -5.49
CA LYS A 6 -10.49 1.00 -6.34
C LYS A 6 -10.35 1.69 -7.69
N LEU A 7 -11.46 2.09 -8.32
CA LEU A 7 -11.39 2.85 -9.59
C LEU A 7 -10.74 4.22 -9.41
N ARG A 8 -11.04 4.96 -8.34
CA ARG A 8 -10.37 6.25 -8.07
C ARG A 8 -8.87 6.07 -7.89
N TYR A 9 -8.46 5.06 -7.13
CA TYR A 9 -7.05 4.70 -6.95
C TYR A 9 -6.37 4.34 -8.29
N LEU A 10 -7.02 3.54 -9.14
CA LEU A 10 -6.48 3.22 -10.46
C LEU A 10 -6.33 4.47 -11.34
N ARG A 11 -7.25 5.43 -11.27
CA ARG A 11 -7.10 6.72 -11.99
C ARG A 11 -5.94 7.56 -11.48
N GLN A 12 -5.69 7.54 -10.18
CA GLN A 12 -4.52 8.19 -9.57
C GLN A 12 -3.22 7.58 -10.11
N MET A 13 -3.08 6.26 -10.00
CA MET A 13 -1.90 5.54 -10.47
C MET A 13 -1.67 5.73 -11.97
N GLU A 14 -2.72 5.61 -12.78
CA GLU A 14 -2.64 5.82 -14.23
C GLU A 14 -2.22 7.26 -14.56
N GLY A 15 -2.73 8.25 -13.82
CA GLY A 15 -2.34 9.66 -13.98
C GLY A 15 -0.87 9.91 -13.66
N THR A 16 -0.35 9.28 -12.60
CA THR A 16 1.07 9.30 -12.24
C THR A 16 1.93 8.63 -13.31
N LEU A 17 1.55 7.45 -13.78
CA LEU A 17 2.29 6.71 -14.83
C LEU A 17 2.33 7.47 -16.17
N ARG A 18 1.29 8.25 -16.47
CA ARG A 18 1.24 9.11 -17.66
C ARG A 18 1.93 10.47 -17.48
N GLY A 19 2.53 10.73 -16.31
CA GLY A 19 3.24 11.99 -16.02
C GLY A 19 2.32 13.20 -15.83
N ILE A 20 1.04 13.00 -15.54
CA ILE A 20 0.04 14.08 -15.38
C ILE A 20 0.16 14.73 -13.98
N GLY A 21 0.79 14.05 -13.01
CA GLY A 21 1.01 14.56 -11.65
C GLY A 21 -0.28 14.68 -10.81
N ARG A 22 -1.38 14.11 -11.29
CA ARG A 22 -2.68 14.04 -10.64
C ARG A 22 -3.47 12.87 -11.21
N ASP A 23 -4.58 12.52 -10.56
CA ASP A 23 -5.52 11.54 -11.10
C ASP A 23 -6.02 11.93 -12.49
N MET A 24 -6.13 10.93 -13.36
CA MET A 24 -6.88 11.09 -14.59
C MET A 24 -8.32 11.43 -14.26
N ARG A 25 -8.88 12.49 -14.85
CA ARG A 25 -10.31 12.81 -14.76
C ARG A 25 -11.10 11.71 -15.48
N GLN A 26 -12.32 11.45 -15.05
CA GLN A 26 -13.19 10.43 -15.65
C GLN A 26 -13.38 10.61 -17.17
N GLN A 27 -13.44 11.87 -17.66
CA GLN A 27 -13.50 12.16 -19.09
C GLN A 27 -12.20 11.82 -19.82
N GLU A 28 -11.04 12.01 -19.18
CA GLU A 28 -9.73 11.65 -19.72
C GLU A 28 -9.63 10.12 -19.84
N VAL A 29 -10.10 9.38 -18.83
CA VAL A 29 -10.18 7.91 -18.85
C VAL A 29 -11.09 7.42 -19.97
N ALA A 30 -12.31 7.97 -20.08
CA ALA A 30 -13.25 7.60 -21.14
C ALA A 30 -12.66 7.80 -22.55
N ARG A 31 -11.92 8.90 -22.76
CA ARG A 31 -11.22 9.18 -24.03
C ARG A 31 -10.06 8.22 -24.26
N ALA A 32 -9.25 7.95 -23.24
CA ALA A 32 -8.11 7.04 -23.32
C ALA A 32 -8.57 5.60 -23.65
N ILE A 33 -9.61 5.10 -22.97
CA ILE A 33 -10.23 3.79 -23.27
C ILE A 33 -10.69 3.70 -24.72
N LYS A 34 -11.33 4.75 -25.24
CA LYS A 34 -11.77 4.80 -26.64
C LYS A 34 -10.60 4.74 -27.62
N LYS A 35 -9.50 5.42 -27.30
CA LYS A 35 -8.30 5.48 -28.14
C LYS A 35 -7.48 4.18 -28.09
N GLU A 36 -7.37 3.56 -26.93
CA GLU A 36 -6.37 2.52 -26.65
C GLU A 36 -6.97 1.10 -26.63
N CYS A 37 -8.23 0.94 -26.20
CA CYS A 37 -8.83 -0.37 -25.97
C CYS A 37 -9.97 -0.70 -26.93
N ARG A 38 -10.25 0.17 -27.92
CA ARG A 38 -11.40 0.06 -28.87
C ARG A 38 -12.78 -0.12 -28.17
N GLY A 39 -12.86 0.20 -26.89
CA GLY A 39 -14.08 0.18 -26.09
C GLY A 39 -14.72 1.55 -25.99
N SER A 40 -15.91 1.64 -25.40
CA SER A 40 -16.50 2.94 -25.03
C SER A 40 -17.17 2.85 -23.68
N ILE A 41 -16.96 3.89 -22.88
CA ILE A 41 -17.60 4.10 -21.58
C ILE A 41 -17.88 5.59 -21.45
N SER A 42 -19.05 5.95 -20.93
CA SER A 42 -19.37 7.37 -20.73
C SER A 42 -18.77 7.87 -19.42
N GLN A 43 -18.46 9.17 -19.36
CA GLN A 43 -18.00 9.81 -18.11
C GLN A 43 -19.05 9.68 -17.00
N SER A 44 -20.34 9.83 -17.33
CA SER A 44 -21.43 9.65 -16.37
C SER A 44 -21.49 8.22 -15.82
N TYR A 45 -21.25 7.21 -16.66
CA TYR A 45 -21.22 5.83 -16.22
C TYR A 45 -20.04 5.55 -15.28
N LEU A 46 -18.85 6.10 -15.57
CA LEU A 46 -17.71 6.06 -14.63
C LEU A 46 -18.04 6.74 -13.29
N SER A 47 -18.68 7.91 -13.32
CA SER A 47 -19.12 8.60 -12.11
C SER A 47 -20.13 7.78 -11.30
N GLN A 48 -21.06 7.08 -11.96
CA GLN A 48 -22.03 6.21 -11.29
C GLN A 48 -21.37 5.03 -10.57
N ILE A 49 -20.30 4.47 -11.13
CA ILE A 49 -19.54 3.40 -10.47
C ILE A 49 -18.76 3.98 -9.28
N GLU A 50 -18.03 5.08 -9.49
CA GLU A 50 -17.18 5.68 -8.45
C GLU A 50 -17.96 6.20 -7.24
N ASN A 51 -19.20 6.64 -7.43
CA ASN A 51 -20.09 7.09 -6.36
C ASN A 51 -20.98 5.96 -5.81
N GLY A 52 -20.78 4.71 -6.25
CA GLY A 52 -21.49 3.54 -5.72
C GLY A 52 -22.95 3.38 -6.18
N MET A 53 -23.45 4.23 -7.08
CA MET A 53 -24.77 4.05 -7.70
C MET A 53 -24.82 2.78 -8.57
N ARG A 54 -23.67 2.36 -9.13
CA ARG A 54 -23.51 1.09 -9.85
C ARG A 54 -22.44 0.23 -9.19
N ARG A 55 -22.86 -0.61 -8.24
CA ARG A 55 -21.98 -1.53 -7.50
C ARG A 55 -21.52 -2.74 -8.31
N HIS A 56 -22.21 -3.05 -9.41
CA HIS A 56 -21.90 -4.22 -10.24
C HIS A 56 -21.66 -3.81 -11.69
N LEU A 57 -20.55 -4.29 -12.23
CA LEU A 57 -20.19 -4.13 -13.64
C LEU A 57 -20.68 -5.32 -14.45
N THR A 58 -21.17 -5.04 -15.65
CA THR A 58 -21.31 -6.08 -16.68
C THR A 58 -19.93 -6.69 -16.95
N ASN A 59 -19.91 -7.96 -17.36
CA ASN A 59 -18.65 -8.66 -17.67
C ASN A 59 -17.83 -7.90 -18.72
N GLN A 60 -18.50 -7.39 -19.77
CA GLN A 60 -17.87 -6.61 -20.82
C GLN A 60 -17.19 -5.33 -20.29
N THR A 61 -17.87 -4.54 -19.45
CA THR A 61 -17.28 -3.34 -18.84
C THR A 61 -16.11 -3.71 -17.94
N ARG A 62 -16.24 -4.78 -17.16
CA ARG A 62 -15.19 -5.23 -16.24
C ARG A 62 -13.92 -5.62 -16.98
N LEU A 63 -14.03 -6.43 -18.04
CA LEU A 63 -12.89 -6.82 -18.87
C LEU A 63 -12.24 -5.62 -19.57
N MET A 64 -13.05 -4.67 -20.03
CA MET A 64 -12.55 -3.43 -20.64
C MET A 64 -11.73 -2.60 -19.66
N LEU A 65 -12.27 -2.33 -18.47
CA LEU A 65 -11.57 -1.56 -17.43
C LEU A 65 -10.32 -2.30 -16.92
N ALA A 66 -10.40 -3.62 -16.76
CA ALA A 66 -9.27 -4.47 -16.37
C ALA A 66 -8.13 -4.40 -17.40
N ASN A 67 -8.46 -4.50 -18.69
CA ASN A 67 -7.47 -4.38 -19.75
C ASN A 67 -6.88 -2.96 -19.87
N PHE A 68 -7.67 -1.92 -19.64
CA PHE A 68 -7.20 -0.54 -19.64
C PHE A 68 -6.20 -0.29 -18.50
N PHE A 69 -6.58 -0.61 -17.25
CA PHE A 69 -5.76 -0.38 -16.06
C PHE A 69 -4.72 -1.49 -15.79
N LYS A 70 -4.64 -2.51 -16.65
CA LYS A 70 -3.70 -3.64 -16.52
C LYS A 70 -3.82 -4.38 -15.17
N VAL A 71 -5.05 -4.57 -14.70
CA VAL A 71 -5.37 -5.32 -13.48
C VAL A 71 -6.15 -6.60 -13.78
N HIS A 72 -6.14 -7.54 -12.85
CA HIS A 72 -6.99 -8.72 -12.95
C HIS A 72 -8.48 -8.32 -12.85
N PRO A 73 -9.41 -8.89 -13.66
CA PRO A 73 -10.84 -8.53 -13.61
C PRO A 73 -11.48 -8.73 -12.23
N GLY A 74 -10.97 -9.69 -11.45
CA GLY A 74 -11.38 -9.94 -10.06
C GLY A 74 -11.00 -8.82 -9.08
N TYR A 75 -10.12 -7.90 -9.44
CA TYR A 75 -9.84 -6.71 -8.63
C TYR A 75 -11.00 -5.70 -8.66
N LEU A 76 -11.76 -5.66 -9.76
CA LEU A 76 -12.85 -4.71 -10.01
C LEU A 76 -14.18 -5.19 -9.40
N VAL A 77 -14.15 -5.51 -8.11
CA VAL A 77 -15.29 -5.83 -7.25
C VAL A 77 -15.06 -5.22 -5.87
N ASP A 78 -16.12 -5.12 -5.06
CA ASP A 78 -15.97 -4.79 -3.64
C ASP A 78 -15.15 -5.87 -2.94
N ASP A 79 -14.25 -5.46 -2.05
CA ASP A 79 -13.60 -6.39 -1.17
C ASP A 79 -14.61 -6.99 -0.19
N PRO A 80 -14.53 -8.30 0.11
CA PRO A 80 -15.29 -8.90 1.20
C PRO A 80 -15.01 -8.20 2.53
N ASP A 81 -15.98 -8.25 3.44
CA ASP A 81 -15.77 -7.81 4.82
C ASP A 81 -14.62 -8.61 5.45
N GLY A 82 -13.66 -7.91 6.07
CA GLY A 82 -12.46 -8.52 6.64
C GLY A 82 -11.40 -8.96 5.62
N PHE A 83 -11.52 -8.57 4.35
CA PHE A 83 -10.47 -8.82 3.36
C PHE A 83 -9.24 -7.95 3.63
N HIS A 84 -8.08 -8.60 3.61
CA HIS A 84 -6.78 -7.98 3.71
C HIS A 84 -5.88 -8.50 2.59
N THR A 85 -5.07 -7.63 2.01
CA THR A 85 -4.10 -7.99 0.96
C THR A 85 -2.94 -8.83 1.47
N GLU A 86 -2.78 -8.89 2.78
CA GLU A 86 -1.79 -9.69 3.49
C GLU A 86 -2.45 -10.93 4.10
N LEU A 87 -1.71 -12.04 4.21
CA LEU A 87 -2.18 -13.25 4.90
C LEU A 87 -2.37 -12.95 6.40
N ILE A 88 -3.61 -12.62 6.76
CA ILE A 88 -4.05 -12.57 8.15
C ILE A 88 -4.57 -13.96 8.51
N SER A 89 -3.77 -14.69 9.27
CA SER A 89 -4.26 -15.83 10.04
C SER A 89 -4.84 -15.27 11.34
N ASP A 90 -6.02 -15.72 11.76
CA ASP A 90 -6.70 -15.35 13.02
C ASP A 90 -5.83 -15.61 14.28
N LEU A 91 -4.67 -16.25 14.12
CA LEU A 91 -3.67 -16.50 15.16
C LEU A 91 -2.69 -15.33 15.40
N ARG A 92 -2.75 -14.24 14.63
CA ARG A 92 -1.83 -13.10 14.84
C ARG A 92 -2.26 -12.23 16.01
N THR A 93 -1.50 -12.29 17.10
CA THR A 93 -1.41 -11.18 18.04
C THR A 93 -0.78 -9.97 17.34
N LYS A 94 -1.04 -8.74 17.84
CA LYS A 94 -0.49 -7.50 17.25
C LYS A 94 1.05 -7.51 17.17
N GLU A 95 1.71 -8.20 18.10
CA GLU A 95 3.17 -8.41 18.12
C GLU A 95 3.64 -9.22 16.91
N LEU A 96 3.01 -10.38 16.62
CA LEU A 96 3.29 -11.19 15.43
C LEU A 96 3.12 -10.41 14.10
N SER A 97 2.27 -9.38 14.08
CA SER A 97 2.12 -8.50 12.91
C SER A 97 3.27 -7.51 12.76
N LEU A 98 3.80 -6.97 13.86
CA LEU A 98 4.93 -6.06 13.85
C LEU A 98 6.21 -6.80 13.47
N ASP A 99 6.45 -7.97 14.04
CA ASP A 99 7.64 -8.77 13.78
C ASP A 99 7.77 -9.12 12.30
N LEU A 100 6.67 -9.58 11.68
CA LEU A 100 6.70 -9.88 10.26
C LEU A 100 6.91 -8.63 9.40
N TRP A 101 6.31 -7.50 9.78
CA TRP A 101 6.53 -6.25 9.07
C TRP A 101 8.02 -5.84 9.10
N LEU A 102 8.69 -6.01 10.25
CA LEU A 102 10.11 -5.72 10.40
C LEU A 102 10.99 -6.66 9.57
N VAL A 103 10.66 -7.95 9.51
CA VAL A 103 11.37 -8.93 8.67
C VAL A 103 11.25 -8.56 7.18
N ASN A 104 10.05 -8.26 6.71
CA ASN A 104 9.83 -7.83 5.32
C ASN A 104 10.50 -6.47 5.03
N GLY A 105 10.51 -5.57 6.01
CA GLY A 105 11.24 -4.31 5.93
C GLY A 105 12.73 -4.52 5.73
N ALA A 106 13.35 -5.43 6.49
CA ALA A 106 14.76 -5.75 6.35
C ALA A 106 15.13 -6.23 4.93
N GLU A 107 14.28 -7.04 4.31
CA GLU A 107 14.46 -7.46 2.90
C GLU A 107 14.37 -6.29 1.92
N THR A 108 13.46 -5.34 2.17
CA THR A 108 13.31 -4.13 1.34
C THR A 108 14.56 -3.24 1.41
N PHE A 109 15.21 -3.17 2.57
CA PHE A 109 16.41 -2.37 2.81
C PHE A 109 17.72 -3.16 2.69
N HIS A 110 17.77 -4.23 1.87
CA HIS A 110 18.95 -5.06 1.73
C HIS A 110 20.24 -4.30 1.30
N SER A 111 20.09 -3.12 0.69
CA SER A 111 21.20 -2.25 0.29
C SER A 111 21.83 -1.46 1.45
N ASP A 112 21.19 -1.44 2.63
CA ASP A 112 21.70 -0.84 3.87
C ASP A 112 21.86 -1.94 4.93
N PRO A 113 23.08 -2.52 5.08
CA PRO A 113 23.31 -3.60 6.02
C PRO A 113 23.12 -3.20 7.49
N GLU A 114 23.40 -1.95 7.87
CA GLU A 114 23.26 -1.49 9.27
C GLU A 114 21.78 -1.41 9.65
N LEU A 115 20.95 -0.86 8.73
CA LEU A 115 19.50 -0.80 8.93
C LEU A 115 18.84 -2.19 8.88
N CYS A 116 19.26 -3.04 7.93
CA CYS A 116 18.75 -4.40 7.81
C CYS A 116 19.00 -5.21 9.10
N ASP A 117 20.22 -5.16 9.63
CA ASP A 117 20.57 -5.83 10.89
C ASP A 117 19.77 -5.26 12.07
N ALA A 118 19.60 -3.94 12.15
CA ALA A 118 18.79 -3.31 13.20
C ALA A 118 17.32 -3.78 13.16
N LEU A 119 16.70 -3.84 11.98
CA LEU A 119 15.32 -4.31 11.82
C LEU A 119 15.18 -5.78 12.23
N LEU A 120 16.11 -6.64 11.82
CA LEU A 120 16.11 -8.06 12.19
C LEU A 120 16.34 -8.27 13.69
N LYS A 121 17.18 -7.46 14.34
CA LYS A 121 17.39 -7.50 15.79
C LYS A 121 16.11 -7.15 16.55
N VAL A 122 15.39 -6.12 16.13
CA VAL A 122 14.12 -5.74 16.76
C VAL A 122 13.04 -6.79 16.52
N ALA A 123 12.96 -7.35 15.32
CA ALA A 123 11.98 -8.39 14.97
C ALA A 123 12.14 -9.68 15.77
N ARG A 124 13.34 -9.96 16.29
CA ARG A 124 13.65 -11.15 17.09
C ARG A 124 13.51 -10.93 18.60
N HIS A 125 13.29 -9.70 19.03
CA HIS A 125 13.12 -9.39 20.44
C HIS A 125 11.76 -9.92 20.93
N GLU A 126 11.71 -10.47 22.15
CA GLU A 126 10.48 -11.06 22.72
C GLU A 126 9.30 -10.06 22.77
N ASP A 127 9.62 -8.77 22.87
CA ASP A 127 8.65 -7.66 22.82
C ASP A 127 9.20 -6.58 21.88
N SER A 128 9.01 -6.77 20.57
CA SER A 128 9.45 -5.83 19.53
C SER A 128 8.77 -4.46 19.65
N ARG A 129 7.52 -4.44 20.15
CA ARG A 129 6.77 -3.20 20.38
C ARG A 129 7.46 -2.34 21.43
N LYS A 130 7.89 -2.93 22.54
CA LYS A 130 8.62 -2.21 23.59
C LYS A 130 9.89 -1.54 23.09
N CYS A 131 10.59 -2.14 22.11
CA CYS A 131 11.77 -1.52 21.49
C CYS A 131 11.42 -0.20 20.80
N PHE A 132 10.31 -0.13 20.05
CA PHE A 132 9.87 1.10 19.40
C PHE A 132 9.33 2.14 20.38
N VAL A 133 8.63 1.71 21.43
CA VAL A 133 8.19 2.62 22.50
C VAL A 133 9.41 3.24 23.18
N LEU A 134 10.41 2.43 23.53
CA LEU A 134 11.67 2.92 24.10
C LEU A 134 12.39 3.88 23.14
N LEU A 135 12.44 3.55 21.85
CA LEU A 135 13.04 4.44 20.84
C LEU A 135 12.33 5.80 20.80
N ALA A 136 10.99 5.82 20.90
CA ALA A 136 10.24 7.07 20.95
C ALA A 136 10.62 7.91 22.18
N GLU A 137 10.68 7.31 23.37
CA GLU A 137 11.10 7.99 24.61
C GLU A 137 12.55 8.55 24.52
N ILE A 138 13.44 7.81 23.85
CA ILE A 138 14.81 8.25 23.60
C ILE A 138 14.83 9.48 22.67
N LEU A 139 14.04 9.45 21.60
CA LEU A 139 13.96 10.54 20.62
C LEU A 139 13.29 11.80 21.19
N ASP A 140 12.37 11.64 22.14
CA ASP A 140 11.74 12.74 22.88
C ASP A 140 12.71 13.47 23.81
N THR A 141 13.86 12.85 24.13
CA THR A 141 14.92 13.47 24.93
C THR A 141 16.04 14.02 24.02
N PRO A 142 16.17 15.35 23.85
CA PRO A 142 17.13 15.94 22.91
C PRO A 142 18.57 15.52 23.16
N GLY A 143 19.24 14.99 22.13
CA GLY A 143 20.64 14.56 22.18
C GLY A 143 20.91 13.28 22.96
N LEU A 144 19.88 12.60 23.49
CA LEU A 144 20.05 11.32 24.18
C LEU A 144 20.41 10.21 23.19
N ALA A 145 19.75 10.17 22.03
CA ALA A 145 20.02 9.18 20.98
C ALA A 145 21.50 9.17 20.56
N ASP A 146 22.07 10.35 20.28
CA ASP A 146 23.47 10.48 19.85
C ASP A 146 24.44 10.05 20.95
N ARG A 147 24.17 10.44 22.21
CA ARG A 147 24.98 10.04 23.37
C ARG A 147 24.94 8.53 23.59
N LEU A 148 23.76 7.92 23.49
CA LEU A 148 23.60 6.47 23.61
C LEU A 148 24.36 5.75 22.48
N LEU A 149 24.22 6.22 21.25
CA LEU A 149 24.95 5.65 20.11
C LEU A 149 26.46 5.75 20.28
N GLN A 150 26.96 6.90 20.75
CA GLN A 150 28.38 7.08 21.03
C GLN A 150 28.87 6.08 22.08
N VAL A 151 28.21 6.04 23.25
CA VAL A 151 28.60 5.16 24.36
C VAL A 151 28.54 3.69 23.95
N LEU A 152 27.50 3.28 23.23
CA LEU A 152 27.32 1.88 22.81
C LEU A 152 28.32 1.47 21.73
N LYS A 153 28.62 2.34 20.75
CA LYS A 153 29.61 2.05 19.70
C LYS A 153 31.04 1.99 20.27
N GLU A 154 31.36 2.84 21.24
CA GLU A 154 32.66 2.84 21.94
C GLU A 154 32.88 1.57 22.79
N GLN A 155 31.82 0.91 23.28
CA GLN A 155 31.94 -0.35 24.03
C GLN A 155 32.13 -1.60 23.15
N THR A 156 31.80 -1.50 21.85
CA THR A 156 31.95 -2.59 20.88
C THR A 156 33.25 -2.56 20.07
N ALA A 157 34.12 -1.56 20.30
CA ALA A 157 35.44 -1.41 19.70
C ALA A 157 36.55 -1.95 20.62
#